data_AF-A0A950AEM9-F1
#
_entry.id   AF-A0A950AEM9-F1
#
_cell.length_a   1.000
_cell.length_b   1.000
_cell.length_c   1.000
_cell.angle_alpha   90.00
_cell.angle_beta   90.00
_cell.angle_gamma   90.00
#
_symmetry.space_group_name_H-M   'P 1'
#
loop_
_entity.id
_entity.type
_entity.pdbx_description
1 polymer ?
#
loop_
_entity_poly.entity_id
_entity_poly.type
_entity_poly.pdbx_seq_one_letter_code
_entity_poly.pdbx_strand_id
1 'polypeptide(L)'
;MKSLLFILLLFVIVFRLNAAERVVTFTITKADGVPATYEILVPDEETNQGVTLAGESVAARQQYAGVAAQAWANQFYGAHDVYLRSVQLKESGPAPYYLATFDGEIAGARQVFFAVVLESGAIVQPNELAPPISQ
;
A
#
# COMPACT_ATOMS: atom_id res chain seq x y z
N MET A 1 23.49 -0.77 55.91
CA MET A 1 22.09 -1.21 55.78
C MET A 1 21.18 0.02 55.73
N LYS A 2 20.42 0.16 54.64
CA LYS A 2 19.29 1.08 54.31
C LYS A 2 19.41 1.39 52.82
N SER A 3 19.15 0.39 51.99
CA SER A 3 17.82 0.17 51.37
C SER A 3 17.41 1.35 50.52
N LEU A 4 17.88 1.29 49.28
CA LEU A 4 17.22 1.70 48.05
C LEU A 4 15.69 1.57 48.18
N LEU A 5 14.91 2.62 47.85
CA LEU A 5 13.48 2.44 47.58
C LEU A 5 12.95 3.44 46.55
N PHE A 6 12.83 2.93 45.33
CA PHE A 6 11.74 3.09 44.36
C PHE A 6 11.30 4.51 43.96
N ILE A 7 11.94 4.99 42.89
CA ILE A 7 11.26 5.84 41.90
C ILE A 7 10.40 4.90 41.05
N LEU A 8 9.08 4.95 41.23
CA LEU A 8 8.11 4.25 40.41
C LEU A 8 8.01 4.97 39.05
N LEU A 9 8.84 4.53 38.10
CA LEU A 9 8.76 4.99 36.72
C LEU A 9 7.62 4.22 36.05
N LEU A 10 6.45 4.87 35.99
CA LEU A 10 5.26 4.36 35.33
C LEU A 10 5.49 4.42 33.82
N PHE A 11 6.15 3.40 33.27
CA PHE A 11 6.30 3.19 31.84
C PHE A 11 4.91 2.81 31.31
N VAL A 12 4.14 3.80 30.84
CA VAL A 12 2.96 3.52 30.02
C VAL A 12 3.48 2.97 28.70
N ILE A 13 3.63 1.66 28.62
CA ILE A 13 3.82 0.98 27.34
C ILE A 13 2.47 1.08 26.63
N VAL A 14 2.32 2.09 25.77
CA VAL A 14 1.23 2.11 24.80
C VAL A 14 1.57 1.04 23.77
N PHE A 15 1.04 -0.16 23.98
CA PHE A 15 1.02 -1.18 22.94
C PHE A 15 0.09 -0.67 21.84
N ARG A 16 0.65 -0.05 20.81
CA ARG A 16 -0.10 0.18 19.56
C ARG A 16 -0.20 -1.18 18.89
N LEU A 17 -1.42 -1.71 18.77
CA LEU A 17 -1.64 -2.76 17.77
C LEU A 17 -1.36 -2.11 16.42
N ASN A 18 -0.40 -2.65 15.66
CA ASN A 18 -0.13 -2.25 14.27
C ASN A 18 -1.41 -2.52 13.45
N ALA A 19 -2.29 -1.55 13.33
CA ALA A 19 -3.57 -1.70 12.66
C ALA A 19 -3.41 -1.17 11.23
N ALA A 20 -3.21 -2.07 10.28
CA ALA A 20 -3.20 -1.66 8.88
C ALA A 20 -4.57 -1.06 8.49
N GLU A 21 -4.58 0.13 7.88
CA GLU A 21 -5.80 0.80 7.43
C GLU A 21 -6.10 0.45 5.98
N ARG A 22 -7.37 0.15 5.69
CA ARG A 22 -7.84 -0.06 4.32
C ARG A 22 -7.92 1.26 3.57
N VAL A 23 -7.12 1.42 2.53
CA VAL A 23 -7.06 2.68 1.75
C VAL A 23 -7.77 2.60 0.40
N VAL A 24 -7.93 1.41 -0.18
CA VAL A 24 -8.70 1.21 -1.41
C VAL A 24 -9.30 -0.19 -1.47
N THR A 25 -10.48 -0.29 -2.08
CA THR A 25 -11.12 -1.55 -2.47
C THR A 25 -11.57 -1.43 -3.92
N PHE A 26 -11.29 -2.45 -4.72
CA PHE A 26 -11.59 -2.45 -6.15
C PHE A 26 -11.80 -3.88 -6.66
N THR A 27 -12.55 -4.01 -7.75
CA THR A 27 -12.85 -5.31 -8.36
C THR A 27 -12.29 -5.33 -9.77
N ILE A 28 -11.62 -6.43 -10.11
CA ILE A 28 -11.15 -6.73 -11.47
C ILE A 28 -11.56 -8.15 -11.86
N THR A 29 -11.73 -8.40 -13.14
CA THR A 29 -11.68 -9.74 -13.72
C THR A 29 -10.22 -10.13 -13.91
N LYS A 30 -9.75 -11.13 -13.17
CA LYS A 30 -8.37 -11.64 -13.24
C LYS A 30 -8.09 -12.30 -14.59
N ALA A 31 -6.83 -12.57 -14.88
CA ALA A 31 -6.38 -13.22 -16.11
C ALA A 31 -7.02 -14.62 -16.35
N ASP A 32 -7.47 -15.30 -15.30
CA ASP A 32 -8.23 -16.57 -15.37
C ASP A 32 -9.73 -16.39 -15.70
N GLY A 33 -10.18 -15.14 -15.87
CA GLY A 33 -11.59 -14.79 -16.11
C GLY A 33 -12.44 -14.68 -14.85
N VAL A 34 -11.89 -14.92 -13.66
CA VAL A 34 -12.64 -14.89 -12.41
C VAL A 34 -12.63 -13.47 -11.83
N PRO A 35 -13.80 -12.89 -11.50
CA PRO A 35 -13.86 -11.63 -10.74
C PRO A 35 -13.21 -11.79 -9.37
N ALA A 36 -12.34 -10.87 -9.01
CA ALA A 36 -11.69 -10.76 -7.71
C ALA A 36 -11.86 -9.35 -7.17
N THR A 37 -12.20 -9.26 -5.88
CA THR A 37 -12.22 -7.99 -5.16
C THR A 37 -10.97 -7.91 -4.32
N TYR A 38 -10.18 -6.86 -4.52
CA TYR A 38 -8.97 -6.59 -3.77
C TYR A 38 -9.20 -5.47 -2.77
N GLU A 39 -8.53 -5.56 -1.63
CA GLU A 39 -8.29 -4.44 -0.72
C GLU A 39 -6.79 -4.18 -0.60
N ILE A 40 -6.40 -2.94 -0.36
CA ILE A 40 -5.03 -2.61 0.02
C ILE A 40 -5.05 -2.05 1.44
N LEU A 41 -4.24 -2.65 2.31
CA LEU A 41 -4.11 -2.27 3.71
C LEU A 41 -2.73 -1.64 3.93
N VAL A 42 -2.67 -0.36 4.23
CA VAL A 42 -1.42 0.36 4.50
C VAL A 42 -1.07 0.18 5.99
N PRO A 43 0.16 -0.25 6.34
CA PRO A 43 0.55 -0.41 7.73
C PRO A 43 0.76 0.94 8.46
N ASP A 44 0.56 0.94 9.79
CA ASP A 44 0.82 2.06 10.73
C ASP A 44 2.28 2.50 10.79
N GLU A 45 3.21 1.60 10.51
CA GLU A 45 4.64 1.88 10.55
C GLU A 45 5.24 1.54 9.19
N GLU A 46 6.12 2.42 8.69
CA GLU A 46 7.06 2.05 7.63
C GLU A 46 7.98 0.95 8.18
N THR A 47 7.55 -0.30 8.07
CA THR A 47 8.32 -1.47 8.54
C THR A 47 9.60 -1.72 7.73
N ASN A 48 9.94 -0.82 6.81
CA ASN A 48 11.19 -0.87 6.09
C ASN A 48 11.91 0.45 6.25
N GLN A 49 13.18 0.36 6.68
CA GLN A 49 14.20 1.39 6.55
C GLN A 49 14.46 1.66 5.06
N GLY A 50 13.45 2.16 4.34
CA GLY A 50 13.65 2.71 3.02
C GLY A 50 14.49 3.96 3.14
N VAL A 51 15.35 4.18 2.16
CA VAL A 51 16.03 5.47 2.00
C VAL A 51 14.92 6.50 1.83
N THR A 52 14.58 7.23 2.90
CA THR A 52 13.88 8.50 2.75
C THR A 52 14.75 9.26 1.75
N LEU A 53 14.22 9.53 0.55
CA LEU A 53 14.87 10.34 -0.46
C LEU A 53 14.86 11.80 0.04
N ALA A 54 15.56 12.03 1.15
CA ALA A 54 15.58 13.26 1.89
C ALA A 54 16.32 14.30 1.04
N GLY A 55 15.56 15.25 0.50
CA GLY A 55 16.06 16.30 -0.39
C GLY A 55 15.47 16.28 -1.79
N GLU A 56 14.73 15.24 -2.17
CA GLU A 56 14.03 15.22 -3.46
C GLU A 56 12.68 15.94 -3.41
N SER A 57 12.30 16.57 -4.53
CA SER A 57 10.99 17.20 -4.66
C SER A 57 9.88 16.15 -4.62
N VAL A 58 8.67 16.54 -4.18
CA VAL A 58 7.49 15.67 -4.20
C VAL A 58 7.24 15.09 -5.60
N ALA A 59 7.45 15.88 -6.65
CA ALA A 59 7.29 15.44 -8.03
C ALA A 59 8.25 14.32 -8.42
N ALA A 60 9.52 14.40 -8.00
CA ALA A 60 10.51 13.34 -8.24
C ALA A 60 10.10 12.04 -7.53
N ARG A 61 9.70 12.13 -6.26
CA ARG A 61 9.23 10.97 -5.50
C ARG A 61 7.96 10.33 -6.09
N GLN A 62 7.01 11.14 -6.56
CA GLN A 62 5.84 10.64 -7.30
C GLN A 62 6.23 9.92 -8.59
N GLN A 63 7.23 10.43 -9.32
CA GLN A 63 7.71 9.78 -10.52
C GLN A 63 8.35 8.42 -10.21
N TYR A 64 9.21 8.34 -9.18
CA TYR A 64 9.79 7.06 -8.74
C TYR A 64 8.72 6.06 -8.29
N ALA A 65 7.75 6.51 -7.50
CA ALA A 65 6.61 5.69 -7.10
C ALA A 65 5.81 5.19 -8.30
N GLY A 66 5.56 6.04 -9.31
CA GLY A 66 4.89 5.64 -10.55
C GLY A 66 5.62 4.52 -11.30
N VAL A 67 6.94 4.63 -11.43
CA VAL A 67 7.77 3.61 -12.10
C VAL A 67 7.75 2.29 -11.32
N ALA A 68 7.95 2.34 -10.00
CA ALA A 68 7.92 1.16 -9.15
C ALA A 68 6.55 0.47 -9.18
N ALA A 69 5.48 1.25 -9.05
CA ALA A 69 4.10 0.78 -9.12
C ALA A 69 3.79 0.12 -10.47
N GLN A 70 4.23 0.73 -11.59
CA GLN A 70 3.97 0.19 -12.92
C GLN A 70 4.69 -1.15 -13.15
N ALA A 71 5.97 -1.22 -12.79
CA ALA A 71 6.75 -2.45 -12.92
C ALA A 71 6.13 -3.60 -12.13
N TRP A 72 5.70 -3.32 -10.89
CA TRP A 72 5.04 -4.31 -10.03
C TRP A 72 3.65 -4.69 -10.55
N ALA A 73 2.81 -3.72 -10.94
CA ALA A 73 1.42 -3.97 -11.33
C ALA A 73 1.31 -4.84 -12.59
N ASN A 74 2.23 -4.65 -13.55
CA ASN A 74 2.33 -5.50 -14.73
C ASN A 74 2.53 -6.97 -14.35
N GLN A 75 3.38 -7.25 -13.36
CA GLN A 75 3.69 -8.61 -12.91
C GLN A 75 2.56 -9.20 -12.07
N PHE A 76 1.99 -8.43 -11.14
CA PHE A 76 1.00 -8.94 -10.21
C PHE A 76 -0.36 -9.22 -10.87
N TYR A 77 -0.88 -8.28 -11.67
CA TYR A 77 -2.19 -8.44 -12.30
C TYR A 77 -2.15 -9.20 -13.62
N GLY A 78 -0.96 -9.48 -14.16
CA GLY A 78 -0.80 -10.02 -15.51
C GLY A 78 -1.36 -9.08 -16.58
N ALA A 79 -1.34 -7.77 -16.31
CA ALA A 79 -1.89 -6.75 -17.20
C ALA A 79 -0.95 -6.44 -18.36
N HIS A 80 -1.51 -6.14 -19.53
CA HIS A 80 -0.79 -5.58 -20.67
C HIS A 80 -1.42 -4.27 -21.12
N ASP A 81 -0.71 -3.52 -21.98
CA ASP A 81 -1.14 -2.18 -22.43
C ASP A 81 -1.49 -1.27 -21.25
N VAL A 82 -0.61 -1.25 -20.24
CA VAL A 82 -0.82 -0.55 -18.97
C VAL A 82 -0.41 0.91 -19.07
N TYR A 83 -1.35 1.80 -18.79
CA TYR A 83 -1.19 3.24 -18.72
C TYR A 83 -1.33 3.71 -17.27
N LEU A 84 -0.29 4.38 -16.77
CA LEU A 84 -0.35 5.08 -15.49
C LEU A 84 -1.19 6.35 -15.64
N ARG A 85 -2.37 6.40 -15.00
CA ARG A 85 -3.30 7.55 -15.06
C ARG A 85 -2.90 8.65 -14.09
N SER A 86 -2.51 8.29 -12.88
CA SER A 86 -2.11 9.25 -11.85
C SER A 86 -1.28 8.60 -10.76
N VAL A 87 -0.41 9.40 -10.14
CA VAL A 87 0.24 9.07 -8.86
C VAL A 87 -0.07 10.19 -7.88
N GLN A 88 -0.74 9.89 -6.79
CA GLN A 88 -1.14 10.88 -5.79
C GLN A 88 -0.49 10.56 -4.45
N LEU A 89 0.22 11.52 -3.87
CA LEU A 89 0.62 11.43 -2.47
C LEU A 89 -0.62 11.54 -1.59
N LYS A 90 -0.77 10.61 -0.67
CA LYS A 90 -1.79 10.56 0.37
C LYS A 90 -1.09 10.64 1.70
N GLU A 91 -1.21 11.80 2.33
CA GLU A 91 -0.64 12.07 3.67
C GLU A 91 -1.64 11.68 4.77
N SER A 92 -2.90 11.47 4.42
CA SER A 92 -3.95 11.00 5.32
C SER A 92 -3.93 9.47 5.41
N GLY A 93 -3.78 8.96 6.62
CA GLY A 93 -3.82 7.54 6.91
C GLY A 93 -2.77 7.13 7.95
N PRO A 94 -2.46 5.83 8.03
CA PRO A 94 -1.59 5.25 9.05
C PRO A 94 -0.10 5.59 8.80
N ALA A 95 0.29 5.68 7.53
CA ALA A 95 1.56 6.22 7.05
C ALA A 95 1.34 6.94 5.70
N PRO A 96 2.16 7.93 5.32
CA PRO A 96 2.06 8.54 3.99
C PRO A 96 2.39 7.54 2.88
N TYR A 97 1.65 7.60 1.77
CA TYR A 97 1.83 6.69 0.64
C TYR A 97 1.49 7.34 -0.70
N TYR A 98 2.01 6.78 -1.79
CA TYR A 98 1.65 7.12 -3.15
C TYR A 98 0.63 6.10 -3.68
N LEU A 99 -0.56 6.60 -4.05
CA LEU A 99 -1.58 5.81 -4.75
C LEU A 99 -1.38 5.98 -6.25
N ALA A 100 -0.99 4.90 -6.91
CA ALA A 100 -0.93 4.81 -8.37
C ALA A 100 -2.24 4.22 -8.90
N THR A 101 -2.84 4.91 -9.87
CA THR A 101 -4.05 4.45 -10.58
C THR A 101 -3.67 4.10 -12.01
N PHE A 102 -4.07 2.92 -12.46
CA PHE A 102 -3.77 2.41 -13.78
C PHE A 102 -5.03 2.19 -14.61
N ASP A 103 -4.84 2.23 -15.93
CA ASP A 103 -5.72 1.66 -16.93
C ASP A 103 -4.94 0.56 -17.66
N GLY A 104 -5.46 -0.63 -17.79
CA GLY A 104 -4.76 -1.68 -18.54
C GLY A 104 -5.70 -2.75 -19.02
N GLU A 105 -5.22 -3.58 -19.94
CA GLU A 105 -5.96 -4.75 -20.37
C GLU A 105 -5.62 -5.95 -19.48
N ILE A 106 -6.66 -6.56 -18.93
CA ILE A 106 -6.59 -7.80 -18.14
C ILE A 106 -7.73 -8.68 -18.63
N ALA A 107 -7.43 -9.94 -18.96
CA ALA A 107 -8.40 -10.90 -19.48
C ALA A 107 -9.19 -10.40 -20.71
N GLY A 108 -8.55 -9.64 -21.60
CA GLY A 108 -9.19 -9.10 -22.81
C GLY A 108 -10.13 -7.92 -22.58
N ALA A 109 -10.17 -7.37 -21.36
CA ALA A 109 -10.99 -6.21 -21.02
C ALA A 109 -10.13 -5.09 -20.44
N ARG A 110 -10.45 -3.83 -20.79
CA ARG A 110 -9.84 -2.66 -20.17
C ARG A 110 -10.41 -2.47 -18.76
N GLN A 111 -9.52 -2.43 -17.77
CA GLN A 111 -9.88 -2.38 -16.35
C GLN A 111 -9.02 -1.36 -15.60
N VAL A 112 -9.60 -0.76 -14.56
CA VAL A 112 -8.91 0.15 -13.65
C VAL A 112 -8.44 -0.63 -12.44
N PHE A 113 -7.17 -0.49 -12.10
CA PHE A 113 -6.55 -1.13 -10.94
C PHE A 113 -5.52 -0.20 -10.29
N PHE A 114 -5.05 -0.60 -9.10
CA PHE A 114 -4.29 0.27 -8.23
C PHE A 114 -3.02 -0.40 -7.73
N ALA A 115 -2.04 0.42 -7.36
CA ALA A 115 -0.92 0.00 -6.53
C ALA A 115 -0.63 1.08 -5.50
N VAL A 116 -0.13 0.67 -4.35
CA VAL A 116 0.29 1.58 -3.29
C VAL A 116 1.79 1.41 -3.05
N VAL A 117 2.50 2.54 -3.04
CA VAL A 117 3.94 2.62 -2.78
C VAL A 117 4.11 3.47 -1.52
N LEU A 118 4.78 2.94 -0.49
CA LEU A 118 5.11 3.71 0.71
C LEU A 118 6.20 4.75 0.40
N GLU A 119 6.42 5.74 1.27
CA GLU A 119 7.48 6.74 1.07
C GLU A 119 8.90 6.12 1.02
N SER A 120 9.08 5.01 1.72
CA SER A 120 10.23 4.11 1.65
C SER A 120 10.46 3.45 0.29
N GLY A 121 9.50 3.54 -0.64
CA GLY A 121 9.52 2.88 -1.95
C GLY A 121 8.99 1.44 -1.94
N ALA A 122 8.61 0.90 -0.77
CA ALA A 122 8.04 -0.43 -0.66
C ALA A 122 6.64 -0.51 -1.29
N ILE A 123 6.35 -1.59 -2.02
CA ILE A 123 5.01 -1.84 -2.56
C ILE A 123 4.16 -2.57 -1.53
N VAL A 124 2.94 -2.08 -1.31
CA VAL A 124 1.93 -2.77 -0.48
C VAL A 124 1.15 -3.73 -1.37
N GLN A 125 1.22 -5.02 -1.04
CA GLN A 125 0.51 -6.07 -1.78
C GLN A 125 -1.00 -6.01 -1.49
N PRO A 126 -1.87 -6.01 -2.51
CA PRO A 126 -3.31 -6.15 -2.33
C PRO A 126 -3.70 -7.52 -1.78
N ASN A 127 -4.65 -7.53 -0.88
CA ASN A 127 -5.29 -8.74 -0.35
C ASN A 127 -6.55 -9.05 -1.16
N GLU A 128 -6.66 -10.28 -1.69
CA GLU A 128 -7.87 -10.75 -2.36
C GLU A 128 -8.92 -11.09 -1.30
N LEU A 129 -10.07 -10.42 -1.34
CA LEU A 129 -11.18 -10.72 -0.45
C LEU A 129 -11.86 -12.02 -0.88
N ALA A 130 -12.17 -12.85 0.11
CA ALA A 130 -12.98 -14.04 -0.14
C ALA A 130 -14.33 -13.64 -0.76
N PRO A 131 -14.83 -14.38 -1.76
CA PRO A 131 -16.17 -14.14 -2.29
C PRO A 131 -17.20 -14.25 -1.16
N PRO A 132 -18.28 -13.44 -1.18
CA PRO A 132 -19.31 -13.50 -0.15
C PRO A 132 -19.85 -14.92 -0.06
N ILE A 133 -19.84 -15.48 1.14
CA ILE A 133 -20.42 -16.80 1.41
C ILE A 133 -21.93 -16.64 1.23
N SER A 134 -22.51 -17.23 0.19
CA SER A 134 -23.97 -17.32 0.07
C SER A 134 -24.50 -18.11 1.26
N GLN A 135 -25.27 -17.44 2.13
CA GLN A 135 -26.07 -18.09 3.17
C GLN A 135 -27.36 -18.66 2.58
#